data_AF-A0A7I9WHK6-F1
#
_entry.id   AF-A0A7I9WHK6-F1
#
_cell.length_a   1.000
_cell.length_b   1.000
_cell.length_c   1.000
_cell.angle_alpha   90.00
_cell.angle_beta   90.00
_cell.angle_gamma   90.00
#
_symmetry.space_group_name_H-M   'P 1'
#
loop_
_entity.id
_entity.type
_entity.pdbx_description
1 polymer ?
#
loop_
_entity_poly.entity_id
_entity_poly.type
_entity_poly.pdbx_seq_one_letter_code
_entity_poly.pdbx_strand_id
1 'polypeptide(L)'
;MQSGAPMSAGAEALSQSISETAQQAPQNPTPPAPVAPTAPSGGFAYEAPQQFSEPATPAPAPTETAQQPMYAAPVAAAPAAPVAPMAPPPAATAGPLPAYGSDLRPTGAAAAPPPAAAPAPLSAPTSAASGTAASNQPAVVRQAPTAATPTGVTPAGIAETAMGSAATGAVAGAAAQQSIEQARLDRLLEAVARQEPKLKWAIGDREDGTTVLVTDLASGWIPPHIEIPKGVELLQPQKRRGGLEHLLGETVNHSIWTPGHYLPNAKDVEPVEMTFRARQVPDIDELNWELTQATNWRDGLPRLAHTLTKAGIAGTGVLESEADLLYEHLTAARDKVVRAYPDNVDPTDVGNWQLLASISGLIAKDKTTLRYHFAWFQALSMATQGGSR
;
A
#
# COMPACT_ATOMS: atom_id res chain seq x y z
N MET A 1 28.17 -58.75 45.37
CA MET A 1 28.82 -59.61 44.36
C MET A 1 29.26 -58.67 43.23
N GLN A 2 30.47 -58.08 43.32
CA GLN A 2 31.76 -58.55 42.75
C GLN A 2 31.71 -58.47 41.20
N SER A 3 32.57 -57.80 40.42
CA SER A 3 33.82 -57.01 40.53
C SER A 3 34.12 -56.55 39.08
N GLY A 4 34.59 -55.34 38.77
CA GLY A 4 36.02 -54.99 38.76
C GLY A 4 36.44 -54.47 37.37
N ALA A 5 37.11 -53.31 37.33
CA ALA A 5 37.80 -52.77 36.14
C ALA A 5 39.14 -53.53 35.89
N PRO A 6 39.89 -53.31 34.79
CA PRO A 6 40.79 -52.12 34.71
C PRO A 6 41.20 -51.57 33.30
N MET A 7 41.59 -50.27 33.30
CA MET A 7 42.79 -49.58 32.74
C MET A 7 43.40 -49.83 31.32
N SER A 8 43.45 -48.71 30.54
CA SER A 8 44.60 -47.94 29.97
C SER A 8 45.62 -48.43 28.90
N ALA A 9 46.06 -47.42 28.11
CA ALA A 9 47.31 -47.23 27.32
C ALA A 9 47.35 -47.77 25.87
N GLY A 10 47.91 -47.12 24.84
CA GLY A 10 48.72 -45.89 24.70
C GLY A 10 49.43 -45.87 23.30
N ALA A 11 50.10 -44.74 22.98
CA ALA A 11 51.09 -44.46 21.90
C ALA A 11 50.57 -44.34 20.45
N GLU A 12 50.68 -43.22 19.73
CA GLU A 12 51.81 -42.34 19.32
C GLU A 12 52.68 -42.84 18.14
N ALA A 13 52.65 -42.03 17.07
CA ALA A 13 53.74 -41.59 16.19
C ALA A 13 54.46 -42.57 15.23
N LEU A 14 54.58 -42.12 13.96
CA LEU A 14 55.73 -42.24 13.03
C LEU A 14 55.26 -41.72 11.65
N SER A 15 55.37 -40.43 11.32
CA SER A 15 56.56 -39.69 10.87
C SER A 15 57.35 -40.35 9.74
N GLN A 16 57.23 -39.70 8.56
CA GLN A 16 58.29 -39.30 7.63
C GLN A 16 59.11 -40.39 6.92
N SER A 17 59.19 -40.31 5.58
CA SER A 17 60.42 -39.82 4.92
C SER A 17 60.38 -39.95 3.37
N ILE A 18 60.41 -38.79 2.68
CA ILE A 18 61.24 -38.39 1.49
C ILE A 18 61.27 -39.25 0.21
N SER A 19 60.95 -38.63 -0.95
CA SER A 19 61.95 -38.22 -1.96
C SER A 19 61.30 -37.58 -3.21
N GLU A 20 61.85 -36.43 -3.60
CA GLU A 20 61.71 -35.72 -4.88
C GLU A 20 61.98 -36.59 -6.12
N THR A 21 61.35 -36.31 -7.28
CA THR A 21 61.99 -35.75 -8.49
C THR A 21 61.06 -35.83 -9.74
N ALA A 22 60.98 -34.70 -10.47
CA ALA A 22 60.72 -34.53 -11.91
C ALA A 22 59.31 -34.69 -12.54
N GLN A 23 58.89 -33.57 -13.15
CA GLN A 23 58.16 -33.41 -14.42
C GLN A 23 56.88 -34.24 -14.68
N GLN A 24 55.74 -33.57 -14.54
CA GLN A 24 54.70 -33.52 -15.59
C GLN A 24 53.67 -32.42 -15.28
N ALA A 25 53.39 -31.58 -16.28
CA ALA A 25 52.38 -30.53 -16.20
C ALA A 25 50.96 -31.13 -16.08
N PRO A 26 50.15 -30.75 -15.09
CA PRO A 26 48.74 -31.14 -15.07
C PRO A 26 47.89 -30.12 -15.83
N GLN A 27 47.14 -30.62 -16.81
CA GLN A 27 46.06 -29.89 -17.47
C GLN A 27 44.97 -29.50 -16.47
N ASN A 28 44.42 -28.31 -16.68
CA ASN A 28 43.37 -27.71 -15.86
C ASN A 28 42.10 -28.58 -15.86
N PRO A 29 41.56 -29.03 -14.71
CA PRO A 29 40.28 -29.72 -14.68
C PRO A 29 39.12 -28.73 -14.81
N THR A 30 38.26 -28.95 -15.81
CA THR A 30 36.99 -28.25 -16.01
C THR A 30 36.05 -28.44 -14.80
N PRO A 31 35.45 -27.39 -14.22
CA PRO A 31 34.47 -27.54 -13.16
C PRO A 31 33.13 -28.08 -13.69
N PRO A 32 32.35 -28.84 -12.88
CA PRO A 32 31.05 -29.36 -13.29
C PRO A 32 30.02 -28.24 -13.44
N ALA A 33 29.08 -28.43 -14.38
CA ALA A 33 27.98 -27.50 -14.63
C ALA A 33 27.08 -27.32 -13.39
N PRO A 34 26.65 -26.08 -13.07
CA PRO A 34 25.72 -25.85 -11.97
C PRO A 34 24.32 -26.37 -12.34
N VAL A 35 23.78 -27.20 -11.45
CA VAL A 35 22.35 -27.55 -11.42
C VAL A 35 21.53 -26.28 -11.12
N ALA A 36 20.55 -25.98 -11.97
CA ALA A 36 19.66 -24.85 -11.78
C ALA A 36 18.76 -25.07 -10.54
N PRO A 37 18.60 -24.09 -9.63
CA PRO A 37 17.55 -24.14 -8.63
C PRO A 37 16.19 -23.88 -9.31
N THR A 38 15.23 -24.78 -9.07
CA THR A 38 13.82 -24.58 -9.41
C THR A 38 13.29 -23.37 -8.64
N ALA A 39 13.01 -22.28 -9.33
CA ALA A 39 12.35 -21.11 -8.77
C ALA A 39 10.84 -21.38 -8.58
N PRO A 40 10.22 -20.99 -7.44
CA PRO A 40 8.78 -20.91 -7.36
C PRO A 40 8.29 -19.78 -8.28
N SER A 41 7.32 -20.12 -9.14
CA SER A 41 6.64 -19.16 -10.02
C SER A 41 5.78 -18.18 -9.21
N GLY A 42 5.84 -16.90 -9.58
CA GLY A 42 4.79 -15.92 -9.32
C GLY A 42 5.18 -14.77 -8.40
N GLY A 43 5.80 -13.74 -8.98
CA GLY A 43 5.98 -12.43 -8.34
C GLY A 43 6.61 -11.47 -9.34
N PHE A 44 5.79 -10.63 -9.97
CA PHE A 44 6.27 -9.56 -10.84
C PHE A 44 6.99 -8.52 -9.97
N ALA A 45 8.31 -8.52 -10.00
CA ALA A 45 9.13 -7.44 -9.47
C ALA A 45 9.21 -6.35 -10.52
N TYR A 46 8.82 -5.13 -10.16
CA TYR A 46 9.04 -3.95 -10.99
C TYR A 46 10.55 -3.64 -10.97
N GLU A 47 11.18 -3.61 -12.14
CA GLU A 47 12.56 -3.13 -12.26
C GLU A 47 12.53 -1.61 -12.38
N ALA A 48 13.16 -0.92 -11.43
CA ALA A 48 13.33 0.53 -11.48
C ALA A 48 14.27 0.89 -12.65
N PRO A 49 13.93 1.88 -13.52
CA PRO A 49 14.81 2.25 -14.60
C PRO A 49 16.09 2.90 -14.07
N GLN A 50 17.23 2.28 -14.40
CA GLN A 50 18.57 2.77 -14.14
C GLN A 50 18.92 3.93 -15.08
N GLN A 51 19.48 4.97 -14.45
CA GLN A 51 20.56 5.86 -14.92
C GLN A 51 20.32 6.84 -16.07
N PHE A 52 20.36 8.12 -15.67
CA PHE A 52 20.70 9.29 -16.49
C PHE A 52 21.92 9.02 -17.38
N SER A 53 21.77 9.25 -18.69
CA SER A 53 22.88 9.58 -19.60
C SER A 53 22.74 11.04 -20.03
N GLU A 54 23.85 11.77 -20.02
CA GLU A 54 23.99 13.19 -20.36
C GLU A 54 23.42 13.57 -21.76
N PRO A 55 23.03 14.84 -21.97
CA PRO A 55 22.51 15.28 -23.25
C PRO A 55 23.62 15.39 -24.30
N ALA A 56 23.40 14.76 -25.46
CA ALA A 56 24.24 14.93 -26.64
C ALA A 56 24.04 16.32 -27.28
N THR A 57 25.14 16.97 -27.64
CA THR A 57 25.22 18.26 -28.36
C THR A 57 24.47 18.21 -29.71
N PRO A 58 23.71 19.26 -30.09
CA PRO A 58 23.00 19.28 -31.36
C PRO A 58 23.95 19.52 -32.55
N ALA A 59 23.81 18.71 -33.60
CA ALA A 59 24.44 18.92 -34.90
C ALA A 59 23.66 19.95 -35.74
N PRO A 60 24.32 20.73 -36.63
CA PRO A 60 23.67 21.82 -37.36
C PRO A 60 22.74 21.34 -38.48
N ALA A 61 21.67 22.10 -38.72
CA ALA A 61 20.67 21.87 -39.77
C ALA A 61 21.23 22.14 -41.18
N PRO A 62 20.86 21.34 -42.20
CA PRO A 62 21.14 21.69 -43.59
C PRO A 62 20.09 22.66 -44.16
N THR A 63 20.60 23.62 -44.92
CA THR A 63 19.94 24.75 -45.58
C THR A 63 18.89 24.36 -46.63
N GLU A 64 17.81 25.14 -46.69
CA GLU A 64 16.79 25.16 -47.75
C GLU A 64 17.38 25.23 -49.16
N THR A 65 16.80 24.47 -50.09
CA THR A 65 16.82 24.79 -51.52
C THR A 65 15.38 24.93 -52.01
N ALA A 66 15.09 26.12 -52.52
CA ALA A 66 13.80 26.52 -53.05
C ALA A 66 13.36 25.69 -54.26
N GLN A 67 12.11 25.25 -54.27
CA GLN A 67 11.37 24.92 -55.49
C GLN A 67 9.95 25.51 -55.41
N GLN A 68 9.63 26.31 -56.42
CA GLN A 68 8.40 27.09 -56.61
C GLN A 68 7.17 26.20 -56.89
N PRO A 69 5.94 26.71 -56.65
CA PRO A 69 4.72 25.92 -56.59
C PRO A 69 4.14 25.61 -57.97
N MET A 70 3.86 24.33 -58.24
CA MET A 70 3.01 23.89 -59.34
C MET A 70 1.55 23.96 -58.88
N TYR A 71 0.79 24.84 -59.54
CA TYR A 71 -0.67 24.93 -59.43
C TYR A 71 -1.31 23.62 -59.89
N ALA A 72 -2.07 22.96 -59.00
CA ALA A 72 -2.98 21.89 -59.35
C ALA A 72 -4.43 22.38 -59.17
N ALA A 73 -5.24 22.15 -60.20
CA ALA A 73 -6.63 22.60 -60.35
C ALA A 73 -7.56 22.04 -59.25
N PRO A 74 -8.66 22.75 -58.93
CA PRO A 74 -9.66 22.23 -57.99
C PRO A 74 -10.36 21.01 -58.58
N VAL A 75 -10.32 19.89 -57.86
CA VAL A 75 -11.10 18.70 -58.16
C VAL A 75 -12.56 19.01 -57.83
N ALA A 76 -13.43 18.87 -58.83
CA ALA A 76 -14.87 19.05 -58.71
C ALA A 76 -15.46 18.08 -57.67
N ALA A 77 -16.32 18.61 -56.80
CA ALA A 77 -17.12 17.82 -55.88
C ALA A 77 -18.05 16.87 -56.63
N ALA A 78 -18.04 15.59 -56.26
CA ALA A 78 -19.03 14.62 -56.73
C ALA A 78 -20.43 14.97 -56.16
N PRO A 79 -21.52 14.81 -56.94
CA PRO A 79 -22.85 15.06 -56.43
C PRO A 79 -23.25 14.00 -55.40
N ALA A 80 -23.77 14.45 -54.26
CA ALA A 80 -24.37 13.61 -53.24
C ALA A 80 -25.62 12.91 -53.80
N ALA A 81 -25.70 11.58 -53.64
CA ALA A 81 -26.91 10.82 -53.92
C ALA A 81 -28.01 11.18 -52.88
N PRO A 82 -29.29 11.24 -53.28
CA PRO A 82 -30.37 11.55 -52.34
C PRO A 82 -30.58 10.38 -51.37
N VAL A 83 -30.52 10.67 -50.08
CA VAL A 83 -30.88 9.75 -49.00
C VAL A 83 -32.41 9.65 -48.97
N ALA A 84 -32.95 8.45 -49.16
CA ALA A 84 -34.38 8.18 -49.00
C ALA A 84 -34.79 8.38 -47.52
N PRO A 85 -35.96 8.97 -47.23
CA PRO A 85 -36.41 9.11 -45.85
C PRO A 85 -36.72 7.74 -45.25
N MET A 86 -36.05 7.42 -44.15
CA MET A 86 -36.32 6.23 -43.35
C MET A 86 -37.64 6.42 -42.60
N ALA A 87 -38.61 5.56 -42.88
CA ALA A 87 -39.92 5.57 -42.22
C ALA A 87 -39.78 5.30 -40.70
N PRO A 88 -40.55 5.98 -39.85
CA PRO A 88 -40.55 5.72 -38.41
C PRO A 88 -41.15 4.32 -38.11
N PRO A 89 -40.67 3.62 -37.06
CA PRO A 89 -41.29 2.38 -36.62
C PRO A 89 -42.73 2.62 -36.13
N PRO A 90 -43.67 1.69 -36.33
CA PRO A 90 -45.04 1.85 -35.84
C PRO A 90 -45.08 1.85 -34.30
N ALA A 91 -45.87 2.77 -33.75
CA ALA A 91 -46.17 2.85 -32.33
C ALA A 91 -46.93 1.59 -31.87
N ALA A 92 -46.43 0.93 -30.83
CA ALA A 92 -47.16 -0.13 -30.15
C ALA A 92 -48.35 0.48 -29.39
N THR A 93 -49.55 0.10 -29.78
CA THR A 93 -50.80 0.41 -29.07
C THR A 93 -50.85 -0.35 -27.76
N ALA A 94 -50.95 0.35 -26.63
CA ALA A 94 -51.24 -0.23 -25.33
C ALA A 94 -52.65 -0.83 -25.32
N GLY A 95 -52.74 -2.16 -25.24
CA GLY A 95 -53.98 -2.90 -24.97
C GLY A 95 -54.25 -3.01 -23.46
N PRO A 96 -55.51 -3.22 -23.05
CA PRO A 96 -55.93 -3.17 -21.65
C PRO A 96 -55.48 -4.39 -20.85
N LEU A 97 -55.11 -4.15 -19.59
CA LEU A 97 -54.75 -5.18 -18.60
C LEU A 97 -55.95 -6.10 -18.28
N PRO A 98 -55.77 -7.43 -18.22
CA PRO A 98 -56.79 -8.31 -17.68
C PRO A 98 -56.82 -8.24 -16.15
N ALA A 99 -57.98 -7.86 -15.59
CA ALA A 99 -58.32 -8.06 -14.20
C ALA A 99 -58.79 -9.51 -13.99
N TYR A 100 -58.12 -10.25 -13.12
CA TYR A 100 -58.69 -11.43 -12.47
C TYR A 100 -58.14 -11.52 -11.04
N GLY A 101 -58.97 -11.10 -10.09
CA GLY A 101 -58.83 -11.51 -8.70
C GLY A 101 -59.55 -12.85 -8.49
N SER A 102 -59.00 -13.70 -7.63
CA SER A 102 -59.74 -14.55 -6.69
C SER A 102 -58.76 -15.23 -5.73
N ASP A 103 -58.70 -14.66 -4.54
CA ASP A 103 -58.80 -15.31 -3.23
C ASP A 103 -58.42 -16.81 -3.10
N LEU A 104 -57.31 -17.08 -2.42
CA LEU A 104 -57.10 -18.29 -1.62
C LEU A 104 -56.32 -17.92 -0.35
N ARG A 105 -57.07 -17.61 0.71
CA ARG A 105 -56.55 -17.37 2.06
C ARG A 105 -56.33 -18.70 2.79
N PRO A 106 -55.18 -18.91 3.46
CA PRO A 106 -55.16 -19.68 4.68
C PRO A 106 -54.94 -18.77 5.89
N THR A 107 -55.44 -19.24 7.02
CA THR A 107 -55.61 -18.57 8.31
C THR A 107 -54.30 -18.34 9.07
N GLY A 108 -54.19 -17.13 9.64
CA GLY A 108 -53.53 -16.69 10.88
C GLY A 108 -52.37 -17.47 11.52
N ALA A 109 -51.28 -16.73 11.79
CA ALA A 109 -50.47 -16.90 13.01
C ALA A 109 -49.97 -15.52 13.49
N ALA A 110 -49.97 -15.35 14.81
CA ALA A 110 -49.90 -14.08 15.54
C ALA A 110 -48.52 -13.42 15.57
N ALA A 111 -48.53 -12.09 15.77
CA ALA A 111 -47.35 -11.26 16.00
C ALA A 111 -46.67 -11.58 17.34
N ALA A 112 -45.34 -11.67 17.33
CA ALA A 112 -44.53 -11.74 18.54
C ALA A 112 -44.34 -10.33 19.16
N PRO A 113 -44.44 -10.16 20.49
CA PRO A 113 -44.22 -8.88 21.16
C PRO A 113 -42.71 -8.59 21.39
N PRO A 114 -42.32 -7.33 21.62
CA PRO A 114 -40.95 -6.96 21.91
C PRO A 114 -40.57 -7.32 23.36
N PRO A 115 -39.30 -7.66 23.66
CA PRO A 115 -38.87 -7.81 25.05
C PRO A 115 -38.70 -6.44 25.74
N ALA A 116 -39.06 -6.41 27.03
CA ALA A 116 -38.99 -5.26 27.92
C ALA A 116 -37.58 -5.04 28.49
N ALA A 117 -37.27 -3.77 28.78
CA ALA A 117 -36.09 -3.32 29.50
C ALA A 117 -36.15 -3.67 31.01
N ALA A 118 -34.99 -3.91 31.62
CA ALA A 118 -34.82 -4.09 33.07
C ALA A 118 -33.56 -3.34 33.58
N PRO A 119 -33.49 -2.99 34.87
CA PRO A 119 -32.91 -1.74 35.35
C PRO A 119 -31.43 -1.82 35.75
N ALA A 120 -30.81 -0.64 35.85
CA ALA A 120 -29.49 -0.44 36.45
C ALA A 120 -29.51 -0.53 37.99
N PRO A 121 -28.41 -0.96 38.62
CA PRO A 121 -28.09 -0.56 39.99
C PRO A 121 -26.81 0.30 40.07
N LEU A 122 -26.83 1.25 41.00
CA LEU A 122 -25.74 2.14 41.41
C LEU A 122 -24.78 1.47 42.43
N SER A 123 -23.47 1.75 42.32
CA SER A 123 -22.38 1.95 43.33
C SER A 123 -22.25 1.01 44.57
N ALA A 124 -21.10 0.66 45.17
CA ALA A 124 -19.64 0.81 45.01
C ALA A 124 -18.95 -0.16 46.06
N PRO A 125 -17.70 0.04 46.53
CA PRO A 125 -16.53 -0.82 46.33
C PRO A 125 -16.15 -1.76 47.51
N THR A 126 -15.35 -2.81 47.25
CA THR A 126 -14.50 -3.44 48.27
C THR A 126 -13.18 -3.97 47.69
N SER A 127 -12.10 -3.65 48.38
CA SER A 127 -10.74 -4.17 48.20
C SER A 127 -10.59 -5.49 48.97
N ALA A 128 -9.81 -6.45 48.44
CA ALA A 128 -8.73 -7.15 49.17
C ALA A 128 -8.30 -8.50 48.52
N ALA A 129 -6.98 -8.65 48.44
CA ALA A 129 -6.16 -9.82 48.75
C ALA A 129 -6.22 -11.11 47.89
N SER A 130 -5.14 -11.28 47.12
CA SER A 130 -4.13 -12.35 47.19
C SER A 130 -4.56 -13.81 47.39
N GLY A 131 -4.21 -14.66 46.41
CA GLY A 131 -4.25 -16.13 46.53
C GLY A 131 -3.49 -16.86 45.40
N THR A 132 -2.18 -16.99 45.60
CA THR A 132 -1.25 -18.06 45.14
C THR A 132 -1.69 -19.14 44.14
N ALA A 133 -0.95 -19.27 43.03
CA ALA A 133 -0.59 -20.52 42.36
C ALA A 133 0.79 -20.35 41.68
N ALA A 134 1.84 -20.97 42.20
CA ALA A 134 2.45 -22.23 41.72
C ALA A 134 3.57 -22.04 40.66
N SER A 135 4.79 -21.88 41.19
CA SER A 135 6.01 -22.67 40.90
C SER A 135 6.50 -22.87 39.45
N ASN A 136 7.64 -22.24 39.11
CA ASN A 136 8.78 -22.96 38.51
C ASN A 136 10.13 -22.19 38.59
N GLN A 137 11.04 -22.69 39.44
CA GLN A 137 12.53 -22.67 39.38
C GLN A 137 13.32 -21.33 39.42
N PRO A 138 14.63 -21.32 39.78
CA PRO A 138 15.36 -22.09 40.79
C PRO A 138 16.03 -21.18 41.86
N ALA A 139 16.41 -21.79 42.98
CA ALA A 139 17.01 -21.13 44.14
C ALA A 139 18.44 -20.61 43.88
N VAL A 140 18.67 -19.33 44.15
CA VAL A 140 20.02 -18.75 44.30
C VAL A 140 20.20 -18.36 45.76
N VAL A 141 21.11 -19.06 46.44
CA VAL A 141 21.57 -18.73 47.80
C VAL A 141 22.24 -17.35 47.74
N ARG A 142 21.60 -16.33 48.32
CA ARG A 142 22.27 -15.07 48.67
C ARG A 142 22.43 -14.99 50.19
N GLN A 143 23.70 -15.03 50.56
CA GLN A 143 24.29 -14.71 51.85
C GLN A 143 23.58 -13.50 52.51
N ALA A 144 23.07 -13.69 53.72
CA ALA A 144 22.55 -12.60 54.53
C ALA A 144 23.72 -11.68 54.96
N PRO A 145 23.63 -10.35 54.77
CA PRO A 145 24.46 -9.44 55.54
C PRO A 145 23.91 -9.40 56.97
N THR A 146 24.79 -9.66 57.93
CA THR A 146 24.57 -9.37 59.35
C THR A 146 24.06 -7.94 59.52
N ALA A 147 22.96 -7.78 60.25
CA ALA A 147 22.43 -6.49 60.64
C ALA A 147 23.47 -5.73 61.48
N ALA A 148 24.10 -4.72 60.88
CA ALA A 148 24.74 -3.66 61.62
C ALA A 148 23.64 -2.66 62.04
N THR A 149 23.59 -2.39 63.33
CA THR A 149 22.70 -1.42 63.98
C THR A 149 22.87 -0.04 63.32
N PRO A 150 21.79 0.63 62.87
CA PRO A 150 21.92 1.99 62.36
C PRO A 150 22.13 2.92 63.55
N THR A 151 23.34 3.43 63.71
CA THR A 151 23.56 4.68 64.43
C THR A 151 22.86 5.79 63.67
N GLY A 152 22.04 6.55 64.41
CA GLY A 152 21.18 7.57 63.86
C GLY A 152 21.94 8.64 63.06
N VAL A 153 21.63 8.70 61.78
CA VAL A 153 21.37 9.95 61.06
C VAL A 153 20.15 9.64 60.20
N THR A 154 18.99 10.18 60.56
CA THR A 154 17.84 10.21 59.65
C THR A 154 18.23 11.11 58.48
N PRO A 155 18.38 10.58 57.26
CA PRO A 155 18.66 11.43 56.13
C PRO A 155 17.30 11.76 55.55
N ALA A 156 16.66 12.78 56.13
CA ALA A 156 15.38 13.31 55.64
C ALA A 156 15.46 13.77 54.17
N GLY A 157 16.67 13.98 53.64
CA GLY A 157 16.90 14.41 52.26
C GLY A 157 16.94 13.30 51.20
N ILE A 158 17.19 12.02 51.50
CA ILE A 158 17.33 11.00 50.43
C ILE A 158 15.99 10.56 49.84
N ALA A 159 14.90 10.58 50.62
CA ALA A 159 13.59 10.20 50.10
C ALA A 159 13.04 11.27 49.13
N GLU A 160 13.19 12.55 49.45
CA GLU A 160 12.83 13.66 48.54
C GLU A 160 13.75 13.72 47.33
N THR A 161 15.05 13.48 47.49
CA THR A 161 16.01 13.43 46.36
C THR A 161 15.76 12.20 45.47
N ALA A 162 15.37 11.06 46.02
CA ALA A 162 15.02 9.87 45.26
C ALA A 162 13.66 10.02 44.52
N MET A 163 12.66 10.64 45.14
CA MET A 163 11.39 10.98 44.48
C MET A 163 11.59 12.02 43.38
N GLY A 164 12.40 13.06 43.61
CA GLY A 164 12.77 14.03 42.59
C GLY A 164 13.58 13.43 41.45
N SER A 165 14.52 12.51 41.74
CA SER A 165 15.31 11.78 40.75
C SER A 165 14.46 10.81 39.92
N ALA A 166 13.53 10.08 40.55
CA ALA A 166 12.60 9.20 39.86
C ALA A 166 11.63 9.97 38.94
N ALA A 167 11.10 11.11 39.40
CA ALA A 167 10.26 11.99 38.59
C ALA A 167 11.04 12.56 37.39
N THR A 168 12.29 12.99 37.60
CA THR A 168 13.16 13.49 36.53
C THR A 168 13.51 12.39 35.52
N GLY A 169 13.81 11.17 35.99
CA GLY A 169 14.09 10.02 35.15
C GLY A 169 12.88 9.58 34.31
N ALA A 170 11.66 9.66 34.86
CA ALA A 170 10.43 9.36 34.12
C ALA A 170 10.19 10.36 32.99
N VAL A 171 10.39 11.66 33.24
CA VAL A 171 10.27 12.71 32.21
C VAL A 171 11.33 12.54 31.13
N ALA A 172 12.58 12.24 31.50
CA ALA A 172 13.64 11.97 30.54
C ALA A 172 13.35 10.72 29.68
N GLY A 173 12.82 9.65 30.29
CA GLY A 173 12.39 8.45 29.58
C GLY A 173 11.25 8.71 28.59
N ALA A 174 10.27 9.52 28.96
CA ALA A 174 9.16 9.89 28.08
C ALA A 174 9.65 10.73 26.88
N ALA A 175 10.54 11.69 27.10
CA ALA A 175 11.12 12.49 26.01
C ALA A 175 11.99 11.64 25.06
N ALA A 176 12.77 10.70 25.60
CA ALA A 176 13.53 9.75 24.79
C ALA A 176 12.60 8.87 23.94
N GLN A 177 11.51 8.38 24.53
CA GLN A 177 10.52 7.58 23.82
C GLN A 177 9.86 8.35 22.67
N GLN A 178 9.44 9.61 22.92
CA GLN A 178 8.91 10.48 21.88
C GLN A 178 9.91 10.69 20.74
N SER A 179 11.20 10.87 21.05
CA SER A 179 12.22 11.03 20.01
C SER A 179 12.40 9.78 19.15
N ILE A 180 12.25 8.59 19.73
CA ILE A 180 12.30 7.31 19.01
C ILE A 180 11.07 7.14 18.12
N GLU A 181 9.89 7.49 18.63
CA GLU A 181 8.63 7.43 17.88
C GLU A 181 8.64 8.41 16.70
N GLN A 182 9.13 9.63 16.91
CA GLN A 182 9.29 10.62 15.85
C GLN A 182 10.28 10.15 14.78
N ALA A 183 11.46 9.64 15.18
CA ALA A 183 12.44 9.10 14.24
C ALA A 183 11.90 7.90 13.44
N ARG A 184 11.04 7.08 14.05
CA ARG A 184 10.32 6.02 13.35
C ARG A 184 9.41 6.59 12.27
N LEU A 185 8.57 7.58 12.59
CA LEU A 185 7.66 8.21 11.63
C LEU A 185 8.42 8.86 10.47
N ASP A 186 9.51 9.58 10.76
CA ASP A 186 10.36 10.19 9.73
C ASP A 186 10.92 9.13 8.78
N ARG A 187 11.47 8.02 9.30
CA ARG A 187 11.96 6.91 8.47
C ARG A 187 10.87 6.33 7.57
N LEU A 188 9.68 6.08 8.10
CA LEU A 188 8.56 5.53 7.32
C LEU A 188 8.11 6.51 6.23
N LEU A 189 8.03 7.80 6.57
CA LEU A 189 7.62 8.85 5.63
C LEU A 189 8.65 9.04 4.51
N GLU A 190 9.94 9.05 4.84
CA GLU A 190 11.03 9.16 3.86
C GLU A 190 11.03 7.99 2.87
N ALA A 191 10.72 6.77 3.32
CA ALA A 191 10.59 5.61 2.45
C ALA A 191 9.46 5.76 1.41
N VAL A 192 8.35 6.40 1.79
CA VAL A 192 7.24 6.73 0.88
C VAL A 192 7.62 7.89 -0.04
N ALA A 193 8.12 8.99 0.53
CA ALA A 193 8.50 10.20 -0.20
C ALA A 193 9.57 9.92 -1.26
N ARG A 194 10.45 8.94 -1.04
CA ARG A 194 11.45 8.52 -2.02
C ARG A 194 10.86 7.94 -3.31
N GLN A 195 9.69 7.32 -3.23
CA GLN A 195 9.01 6.72 -4.40
C GLN A 195 8.32 7.80 -5.26
N GLU A 196 7.82 8.86 -4.63
CA GLU A 196 7.29 10.04 -5.32
C GLU A 196 7.52 11.32 -4.50
N PRO A 197 8.68 11.98 -4.69
CA PRO A 197 9.08 13.13 -3.89
C PRO A 197 8.37 14.42 -4.31
N LYS A 198 7.64 14.39 -5.44
CA LYS A 198 6.90 15.54 -5.98
C LYS A 198 5.54 15.74 -5.31
N LEU A 199 5.07 14.79 -4.52
CA LEU A 199 3.83 14.90 -3.74
C LEU A 199 4.15 15.30 -2.30
N LYS A 200 3.20 15.99 -1.66
CA LYS A 200 3.23 16.14 -0.20
C LYS A 200 2.69 14.88 0.46
N TRP A 201 3.32 14.51 1.56
CA TRP A 201 2.95 13.34 2.36
C TRP A 201 2.88 13.72 3.84
N ALA A 202 2.00 13.06 4.59
CA ALA A 202 2.03 13.09 6.04
C ALA A 202 1.80 11.70 6.59
N ILE A 203 2.45 11.41 7.72
CA ILE A 203 2.24 10.20 8.50
C ILE A 203 2.07 10.59 9.96
N GLY A 204 1.25 9.88 10.71
CA GLY A 204 1.06 10.17 12.11
C GLY A 204 0.42 9.06 12.90
N ASP A 205 0.71 9.06 14.19
CA ASP A 205 0.20 8.11 15.17
C ASP A 205 -1.06 8.66 15.83
N ARG A 206 -2.12 7.87 15.81
CA ARG A 206 -3.39 8.18 16.47
C ARG A 206 -3.42 7.66 17.90
N GLU A 207 -4.34 8.18 18.70
CA GLU A 207 -4.52 7.78 20.10
C GLU A 207 -4.87 6.28 20.27
N ASP A 208 -5.49 5.67 19.25
CA ASP A 208 -5.82 4.24 19.22
C ASP A 208 -4.61 3.33 18.91
N GLY A 209 -3.42 3.93 18.72
CA GLY A 209 -2.17 3.23 18.42
C GLY A 209 -1.98 2.91 16.92
N THR A 210 -2.88 3.36 16.04
CA THR A 210 -2.72 3.20 14.59
C THR A 210 -1.81 4.27 14.00
N THR A 211 -1.00 3.89 13.00
CA THR A 211 -0.20 4.84 12.20
C THR A 211 -0.88 5.04 10.85
N VAL A 212 -1.19 6.28 10.46
CA VAL A 212 -1.91 6.58 9.21
C VAL A 212 -1.02 7.38 8.25
N LEU A 213 -1.01 7.00 6.98
CA LEU A 213 -0.34 7.71 5.89
C LEU A 213 -1.35 8.38 4.96
N VAL A 214 -1.08 9.63 4.59
CA VAL A 214 -1.91 10.43 3.70
C VAL A 214 -1.10 11.21 2.68
N THR A 215 -1.71 11.48 1.54
CA THR A 215 -1.32 12.53 0.59
C THR A 215 -2.54 13.38 0.27
N ASP A 216 -2.33 14.68 0.06
CA ASP A 216 -3.38 15.62 -0.31
C ASP A 216 -3.71 15.60 -1.80
N LEU A 217 -3.04 14.75 -2.60
CA LEU A 217 -3.28 14.61 -4.05
C LEU A 217 -4.75 14.42 -4.40
N ALA A 218 -5.45 13.52 -3.67
CA ALA A 218 -6.85 13.21 -3.92
C ALA A 218 -7.54 12.63 -2.68
N SER A 219 -7.85 13.48 -1.69
CA SER A 219 -8.61 13.11 -0.47
C SER A 219 -8.00 11.98 0.38
N GLY A 220 -6.70 11.71 0.24
CA GLY A 220 -6.00 10.59 0.90
C GLY A 220 -5.77 9.35 0.04
N TRP A 221 -6.18 9.36 -1.24
CA TRP A 221 -5.87 8.27 -2.16
C TRP A 221 -4.36 8.11 -2.36
N ILE A 222 -3.85 6.89 -2.24
CA ILE A 222 -2.45 6.55 -2.45
C ILE A 222 -2.25 5.99 -3.87
N PRO A 223 -1.44 6.62 -4.74
CA PRO A 223 -1.18 6.16 -6.10
C PRO A 223 -0.67 4.71 -6.20
N PRO A 224 -0.93 4.00 -7.32
CA PRO A 224 -0.64 2.56 -7.45
C PRO A 224 0.84 2.21 -7.36
N HIS A 225 1.75 3.11 -7.77
CA HIS A 225 3.19 2.87 -7.76
C HIS A 225 3.84 3.09 -6.38
N ILE A 226 3.05 3.46 -5.38
CA ILE A 226 3.53 3.72 -4.03
C ILE A 226 3.31 2.47 -3.19
N GLU A 227 4.41 1.84 -2.80
CA GLU A 227 4.43 0.85 -1.75
C GLU A 227 4.27 1.51 -0.39
N ILE A 228 3.52 0.84 0.49
CA ILE A 228 3.12 1.38 1.79
C ILE A 228 3.94 0.65 2.86
N PRO A 229 4.54 1.36 3.84
CA PRO A 229 5.24 0.70 4.93
C PRO A 229 4.33 -0.23 5.72
N LYS A 230 4.88 -1.36 6.18
CA LYS A 230 4.13 -2.31 7.00
C LYS A 230 3.72 -1.68 8.34
N GLY A 231 2.50 -1.99 8.78
CA GLY A 231 1.93 -1.43 10.01
C GLY A 231 1.32 -0.04 9.83
N VAL A 232 1.33 0.51 8.61
CA VAL A 232 0.66 1.76 8.27
C VAL A 232 -0.72 1.48 7.67
N GLU A 233 -1.71 2.24 8.12
CA GLU A 233 -3.08 2.22 7.60
C GLU A 233 -3.34 3.38 6.64
N LEU A 234 -4.32 3.19 5.76
CA LEU A 234 -4.77 4.20 4.82
C LEU A 234 -6.17 4.69 5.17
N LEU A 235 -6.50 5.91 4.76
CA LEU A 235 -7.86 6.40 4.84
C LEU A 235 -8.80 5.56 3.97
N GLN A 236 -10.01 5.33 4.47
CA GLN A 236 -11.06 4.68 3.69
C GLN A 236 -11.48 5.57 2.50
N PRO A 237 -11.87 4.98 1.35
CA PRO A 237 -12.33 5.72 0.17
C PRO A 237 -13.51 6.65 0.50
N GLN A 238 -13.25 7.96 0.49
CA GLN A 238 -14.27 8.97 0.75
C GLN A 238 -13.77 10.33 0.27
N LYS A 239 -14.69 11.19 -0.20
CA LYS A 239 -14.38 12.59 -0.44
C LYS A 239 -14.03 13.28 0.89
N ARG A 240 -12.90 13.98 0.91
CA ARG A 240 -12.49 14.85 2.01
C ARG A 240 -12.06 16.21 1.43
N ARG A 241 -12.13 17.26 2.23
CA ARG A 241 -11.63 18.60 1.87
C ARG A 241 -10.48 18.95 2.81
N GLY A 242 -9.65 19.92 2.46
CA GLY A 242 -8.53 20.36 3.31
C GLY A 242 -7.19 19.73 2.93
N GLY A 243 -6.12 20.25 3.54
CA GLY A 243 -4.75 19.78 3.32
C GLY A 243 -4.36 18.58 4.19
N LEU A 244 -3.07 18.24 4.21
CA LEU A 244 -2.52 17.08 4.92
C LEU A 244 -2.98 16.98 6.39
N GLU A 245 -2.91 18.07 7.14
CA GLU A 245 -3.31 18.12 8.56
C GLU A 245 -4.77 17.70 8.76
N HIS A 246 -5.66 18.15 7.88
CA HIS A 246 -7.07 17.78 7.96
C HIS A 246 -7.30 16.31 7.60
N LEU A 247 -6.53 15.78 6.64
CA LEU A 247 -6.61 14.37 6.26
C LEU A 247 -6.06 13.44 7.34
N LEU A 248 -4.99 13.86 8.01
CA LEU A 248 -4.35 13.09 9.07
C LEU A 248 -5.28 12.97 10.28
N GLY A 249 -5.95 14.08 10.61
CA GLY A 249 -6.85 14.18 11.76
C GLY A 249 -6.06 14.40 13.05
N GLU A 250 -6.66 14.02 14.18
CA GLU A 250 -6.02 14.12 15.48
C GLU A 250 -4.93 13.04 15.64
N THR A 251 -3.70 13.46 15.91
CA THR A 251 -2.54 12.59 16.07
C THR A 251 -1.68 13.02 17.26
N VAL A 252 -1.09 12.05 17.95
CA VAL A 252 -0.16 12.27 19.06
C VAL A 252 1.20 12.76 18.53
N ASN A 253 1.73 12.07 17.52
CA ASN A 253 2.96 12.43 16.81
C ASN A 253 2.69 12.42 15.30
N HIS A 254 3.34 13.30 14.54
CA HIS A 254 3.25 13.29 13.09
C HIS A 254 4.52 13.82 12.43
N SER A 255 4.71 13.44 11.17
CA SER A 255 5.75 13.93 10.29
C SER A 255 5.13 14.35 8.96
N ILE A 256 5.68 15.39 8.35
CA ILE A 256 5.23 15.93 7.07
C ILE A 256 6.40 16.05 6.11
N TRP A 257 6.17 15.60 4.88
CA TRP A 257 7.07 15.75 3.77
C TRP A 257 6.47 16.75 2.78
N THR A 258 7.31 17.69 2.31
CA THR A 258 6.93 18.56 1.21
C THR A 258 7.98 18.52 0.10
N PRO A 259 7.56 18.66 -1.17
CA PRO A 259 8.48 18.64 -2.30
C PRO A 259 9.65 19.61 -2.14
N GLY A 260 10.86 19.15 -2.50
CA GLY A 260 12.09 19.92 -2.36
C GLY A 260 12.83 19.74 -1.02
N HIS A 261 12.24 19.04 -0.04
CA HIS A 261 12.99 18.57 1.12
C HIS A 261 14.11 17.62 0.70
N TYR A 262 15.20 17.61 1.47
CA TYR A 262 16.33 16.71 1.23
C TYR A 262 15.98 15.28 1.63
N LEU A 263 16.20 14.32 0.72
CA LEU A 263 16.17 12.90 1.04
C LEU A 263 17.61 12.40 1.20
N PRO A 264 17.97 11.76 2.33
CA PRO A 264 19.22 11.04 2.47
C PRO A 264 19.39 10.01 1.35
N ASN A 265 20.62 9.61 1.02
CA ASN A 265 20.83 8.58 0.01
C ASN A 265 20.25 7.24 0.49
N ALA A 266 19.60 6.49 -0.41
CA ALA A 266 18.91 5.25 -0.04
C ALA A 266 19.84 4.19 0.57
N LYS A 267 21.13 4.23 0.23
CA LYS A 267 22.16 3.32 0.78
C LYS A 267 22.50 3.61 2.24
N ASP A 268 22.23 4.83 2.70
CA ASP A 268 22.59 5.30 4.04
C ASP A 268 21.41 5.17 5.01
N VAL A 269 20.27 4.67 4.54
CA VAL A 269 19.04 4.51 5.31
C VAL A 269 18.72 3.02 5.45
N GLU A 270 18.32 2.62 6.65
CA GLU A 270 17.86 1.25 6.89
C GLU A 270 16.60 0.96 6.06
N PRO A 271 16.53 -0.20 5.37
CA PRO A 271 15.37 -0.57 4.59
C PRO A 271 14.10 -0.66 5.44
N VAL A 272 12.98 -0.21 4.87
CA VAL A 272 11.65 -0.33 5.48
C VAL A 272 10.91 -1.49 4.82
N GLU A 273 10.32 -2.37 5.64
CA GLU A 273 9.47 -3.45 5.13
C GLU A 273 8.18 -2.85 4.56
N MET A 274 7.90 -3.13 3.29
CA MET A 274 6.73 -2.61 2.58
C MET A 274 5.63 -3.66 2.46
N THR A 275 4.40 -3.22 2.26
CA THR A 275 3.22 -4.08 2.08
C THR A 275 2.19 -3.43 1.17
N PHE A 276 1.48 -4.27 0.43
CA PHE A 276 0.29 -3.86 -0.32
C PHE A 276 -1.01 -4.07 0.50
N ARG A 277 -0.96 -4.83 1.59
CA ARG A 277 -2.15 -5.22 2.39
C ARG A 277 -2.91 -4.03 2.97
N ALA A 278 -2.24 -2.90 3.17
CA ALA A 278 -2.86 -1.66 3.65
C ALA A 278 -3.94 -1.11 2.70
N ARG A 279 -4.00 -1.59 1.46
CA ARG A 279 -5.02 -1.23 0.45
C ARG A 279 -6.34 -2.02 0.59
N GLN A 280 -6.50 -2.83 1.63
CA GLN A 280 -7.75 -3.58 1.83
C GLN A 280 -8.93 -2.62 2.02
N VAL A 281 -9.97 -2.79 1.20
CA VAL A 281 -11.25 -2.06 1.29
C VAL A 281 -12.40 -3.06 1.35
N PRO A 282 -13.60 -2.63 1.80
CA PRO A 282 -14.80 -3.45 1.74
C PRO A 282 -15.10 -3.95 0.32
N ASP A 283 -15.87 -5.04 0.24
CA ASP A 283 -16.35 -5.56 -1.03
C ASP A 283 -17.29 -4.56 -1.71
N ILE A 284 -17.20 -4.48 -3.05
CA ILE A 284 -18.00 -3.58 -3.87
C ILE A 284 -19.08 -4.40 -4.56
N ASP A 285 -20.34 -4.03 -4.32
CA ASP A 285 -21.49 -4.65 -4.95
C ASP A 285 -21.47 -4.43 -6.46
N GLU A 286 -21.81 -5.47 -7.23
CA GLU A 286 -21.87 -5.45 -8.69
C GLU A 286 -20.59 -4.91 -9.38
N LEU A 287 -19.42 -5.10 -8.76
CA LEU A 287 -18.11 -4.58 -9.22
C LEU A 287 -17.88 -4.69 -10.73
N ASN A 288 -18.19 -5.84 -11.34
CA ASN A 288 -17.99 -6.06 -12.78
C ASN A 288 -18.88 -5.15 -13.64
N TRP A 289 -20.15 -4.98 -13.22
CA TRP A 289 -21.09 -4.11 -13.90
C TRP A 289 -20.66 -2.65 -13.76
N GLU A 290 -20.38 -2.21 -12.54
CA GLU A 290 -19.93 -0.86 -12.22
C GLU A 290 -18.64 -0.48 -12.96
N LEU A 291 -17.65 -1.37 -13.00
CA LEU A 291 -16.40 -1.15 -13.74
C LEU A 291 -16.63 -1.06 -15.26
N THR A 292 -17.53 -1.88 -15.81
CA THR A 292 -17.89 -1.82 -17.23
C THR A 292 -18.56 -0.48 -17.55
N GLN A 293 -19.45 0.02 -16.69
CA GLN A 293 -20.09 1.32 -16.87
C GLN A 293 -19.07 2.45 -16.78
N ALA A 294 -18.18 2.42 -15.78
CA ALA A 294 -17.19 3.46 -15.55
C ALA A 294 -16.19 3.64 -16.70
N THR A 295 -15.96 2.59 -17.48
CA THR A 295 -15.01 2.59 -18.61
C THR A 295 -15.69 2.86 -19.96
N ASN A 296 -17.02 2.84 -20.00
CA ASN A 296 -17.79 3.04 -21.22
C ASN A 296 -17.87 4.54 -21.56
N TRP A 297 -17.45 4.92 -22.77
CA TRP A 297 -17.53 6.31 -23.28
C TRP A 297 -16.93 7.39 -22.35
N ARG A 298 -15.88 7.05 -21.60
CA ARG A 298 -15.24 7.98 -20.67
C ARG A 298 -14.19 8.85 -21.37
N ASP A 299 -14.34 10.16 -21.25
CA ASP A 299 -13.40 11.13 -21.80
C ASP A 299 -12.02 11.03 -21.13
N GLY A 300 -10.97 11.06 -21.96
CA GLY A 300 -9.57 11.00 -21.52
C GLY A 300 -9.07 9.59 -21.14
N LEU A 301 -9.91 8.57 -21.17
CA LEU A 301 -9.50 7.18 -20.97
C LEU A 301 -9.08 6.55 -22.32
N PRO A 302 -7.95 5.82 -22.41
CA PRO A 302 -7.56 5.15 -23.66
C PRO A 302 -8.59 4.07 -24.03
N ARG A 303 -8.84 3.90 -25.34
CA ARG A 303 -9.80 2.90 -25.85
C ARG A 303 -9.50 1.48 -25.35
N LEU A 304 -8.22 1.17 -25.16
CA LEU A 304 -7.75 -0.10 -24.61
C LEU A 304 -8.39 -0.43 -23.26
N ALA A 305 -8.64 0.56 -22.40
CA ALA A 305 -9.16 0.36 -21.04
C ALA A 305 -10.50 -0.39 -21.02
N HIS A 306 -11.43 0.00 -21.91
CA HIS A 306 -12.72 -0.66 -22.02
C HIS A 306 -12.58 -2.10 -22.55
N THR A 307 -11.74 -2.31 -23.56
CA THR A 307 -11.45 -3.65 -24.11
C THR A 307 -10.88 -4.57 -23.04
N LEU A 308 -9.88 -4.10 -22.28
CA LEU A 308 -9.25 -4.87 -21.19
C LEU A 308 -10.22 -5.17 -20.05
N THR A 309 -11.12 -4.24 -19.74
CA THR A 309 -12.16 -4.44 -18.74
C THR A 309 -13.08 -5.59 -19.14
N LYS A 310 -13.57 -5.58 -20.39
CA LYS A 310 -14.41 -6.67 -20.90
C LYS A 310 -13.68 -8.01 -20.93
N ALA A 311 -12.43 -8.03 -21.40
CA ALA A 311 -11.61 -9.24 -21.45
C ALA A 311 -11.33 -9.81 -20.05
N GLY A 312 -10.98 -8.94 -19.09
CA GLY A 312 -10.71 -9.30 -17.70
C GLY A 312 -11.94 -9.85 -16.99
N ILE A 313 -13.10 -9.22 -17.16
CA ILE A 313 -14.39 -9.70 -16.59
C ILE A 313 -14.81 -11.03 -17.22
N ALA A 314 -14.68 -11.16 -18.54
CA ALA A 314 -15.01 -12.40 -19.25
C ALA A 314 -14.01 -13.54 -19.01
N GLY A 315 -12.83 -13.22 -18.45
CA GLY A 315 -11.76 -14.19 -18.21
C GLY A 315 -11.13 -14.73 -19.49
N THR A 316 -11.21 -13.99 -20.60
CA THR A 316 -10.73 -14.44 -21.92
C THR A 316 -9.21 -14.34 -22.09
N GLY A 317 -8.51 -13.77 -21.10
CA GLY A 317 -7.08 -13.47 -21.18
C GLY A 317 -6.80 -12.12 -21.83
N VAL A 318 -5.58 -11.62 -21.61
CA VAL A 318 -5.03 -10.35 -22.11
C VAL A 318 -3.64 -10.65 -22.66
N LEU A 319 -3.28 -10.07 -23.80
CA LEU A 319 -1.94 -10.24 -24.37
C LEU A 319 -0.91 -9.43 -23.57
N GLU A 320 0.33 -9.92 -23.48
CA GLU A 320 1.41 -9.21 -22.77
C GLU A 320 1.59 -7.78 -23.32
N SER A 321 1.58 -7.63 -24.65
CA SER A 321 1.67 -6.31 -25.31
C SER A 321 0.53 -5.35 -24.94
N GLU A 322 -0.66 -5.88 -24.65
CA GLU A 322 -1.79 -5.05 -24.20
C GLU A 322 -1.64 -4.67 -22.72
N ALA A 323 -1.04 -5.54 -21.91
CA ALA A 323 -0.67 -5.22 -20.53
C ALA A 323 0.44 -4.15 -20.49
N ASP A 324 1.47 -4.27 -21.32
CA ASP A 324 2.53 -3.27 -21.47
C ASP A 324 1.96 -1.90 -21.85
N LEU A 325 1.08 -1.87 -22.87
CA LEU A 325 0.42 -0.64 -23.30
C LEU A 325 -0.47 -0.03 -22.21
N LEU A 326 -1.09 -0.86 -21.36
CA LEU A 326 -1.81 -0.36 -20.17
C LEU A 326 -0.86 0.32 -19.18
N TYR A 327 0.31 -0.26 -18.91
CA TYR A 327 1.31 0.33 -18.01
C TYR A 327 1.90 1.63 -18.54
N GLU A 328 2.09 1.76 -19.86
CA GLU A 328 2.46 3.01 -20.51
C GLU A 328 1.39 4.09 -20.25
N HIS A 329 0.11 3.76 -20.44
CA HIS A 329 -0.99 4.68 -20.16
C HIS A 329 -1.11 5.03 -18.67
N LEU A 330 -0.88 4.08 -17.76
CA LEU A 330 -0.85 4.32 -16.32
C LEU A 330 0.27 5.32 -15.95
N THR A 331 1.45 5.16 -16.54
CA THR A 331 2.60 6.04 -16.34
C THR A 331 2.35 7.43 -16.91
N ALA A 332 1.78 7.52 -18.11
CA ALA A 332 1.41 8.80 -18.71
C ALA A 332 0.36 9.55 -17.87
N ALA A 333 -0.63 8.83 -17.30
CA ALA A 333 -1.62 9.41 -16.42
C ALA A 333 -1.00 9.92 -15.10
N ARG A 334 -0.11 9.13 -14.49
CA ARG A 334 0.70 9.56 -13.33
C ARG A 334 1.44 10.85 -13.64
N ASP A 335 2.24 10.86 -14.70
CA ASP A 335 3.10 12.00 -15.03
C ASP A 335 2.29 13.25 -15.31
N LYS A 336 1.14 13.12 -15.98
CA LYS A 336 0.20 14.23 -16.21
C LYS A 336 -0.26 14.82 -14.88
N VAL A 337 -0.78 14.00 -13.98
CA VAL A 337 -1.33 14.41 -12.68
C VAL A 337 -0.24 15.00 -11.77
N VAL A 338 0.89 14.30 -11.63
CA VAL A 338 2.00 14.72 -10.75
C VAL A 338 2.64 16.03 -11.23
N ARG A 339 2.69 16.28 -12.55
CA ARG A 339 3.20 17.55 -13.10
C ARG A 339 2.26 18.73 -12.82
N ALA A 340 0.95 18.48 -12.75
CA ALA A 340 -0.05 19.51 -12.49
C ALA A 340 -0.22 19.83 -10.99
N TYR A 341 0.25 18.93 -10.13
CA TYR A 341 0.26 19.09 -8.69
C TYR A 341 1.21 20.22 -8.24
N PRO A 342 0.85 21.04 -7.22
CA PRO A 342 -0.39 20.96 -6.42
C PRO A 342 -1.58 21.75 -6.98
N ASP A 343 -1.34 22.78 -7.80
CA ASP A 343 -2.34 23.83 -8.02
C ASP A 343 -3.34 23.56 -9.15
N ASN A 344 -3.01 22.66 -10.08
CA ASN A 344 -3.74 22.49 -11.34
C ASN A 344 -4.23 21.04 -11.58
N VAL A 345 -4.42 20.27 -10.51
CA VAL A 345 -4.86 18.87 -10.63
C VAL A 345 -6.33 18.79 -11.04
N ASP A 346 -6.60 18.25 -12.23
CA ASP A 346 -7.96 17.94 -12.69
C ASP A 346 -8.47 16.64 -12.04
N PRO A 347 -9.61 16.66 -11.31
CA PRO A 347 -10.23 15.44 -10.77
C PRO A 347 -10.52 14.37 -11.82
N THR A 348 -10.78 14.75 -13.07
CA THR A 348 -11.03 13.81 -14.17
C THR A 348 -9.79 12.99 -14.49
N ASP A 349 -8.62 13.63 -14.52
CA ASP A 349 -7.33 12.97 -14.76
C ASP A 349 -6.95 12.02 -13.63
N VAL A 350 -7.20 12.42 -12.37
CA VAL A 350 -7.04 11.53 -11.21
C VAL A 350 -7.98 10.32 -11.32
N GLY A 351 -9.25 10.55 -11.67
CA GLY A 351 -10.22 9.47 -11.85
C GLY A 351 -9.85 8.51 -12.98
N ASN A 352 -9.29 9.02 -14.08
CA ASN A 352 -8.78 8.20 -15.18
C ASN A 352 -7.58 7.36 -14.73
N TRP A 353 -6.66 7.95 -13.96
CA TRP A 353 -5.54 7.22 -13.38
C TRP A 353 -6.00 6.11 -12.41
N GLN A 354 -6.97 6.40 -11.55
CA GLN A 354 -7.58 5.41 -10.66
C GLN A 354 -8.23 4.25 -11.43
N LEU A 355 -8.99 4.53 -12.50
CA LEU A 355 -9.58 3.48 -13.32
C LEU A 355 -8.54 2.62 -14.03
N LEU A 356 -7.48 3.21 -14.58
CA LEU A 356 -6.38 2.45 -15.19
C LEU A 356 -5.71 1.53 -14.16
N ALA A 357 -5.52 2.00 -12.93
CA ALA A 357 -4.99 1.20 -11.82
C ALA A 357 -5.95 0.07 -11.38
N SER A 358 -7.26 0.30 -11.45
CA SER A 358 -8.25 -0.76 -11.23
C SER A 358 -8.16 -1.84 -12.30
N ILE A 359 -8.04 -1.44 -13.56
CA ILE A 359 -7.90 -2.36 -14.69
C ILE A 359 -6.60 -3.16 -14.60
N SER A 360 -5.49 -2.55 -14.17
CA SER A 360 -4.24 -3.28 -13.96
C SER A 360 -4.41 -4.37 -12.89
N GLY A 361 -5.13 -4.08 -11.80
CA GLY A 361 -5.50 -5.09 -10.80
C GLY A 361 -6.40 -6.20 -11.37
N LEU A 362 -7.37 -5.86 -12.21
CA LEU A 362 -8.26 -6.83 -12.87
C LEU A 362 -7.47 -7.82 -13.73
N ILE A 363 -6.58 -7.34 -14.61
CA ILE A 363 -5.81 -8.20 -15.51
C ILE A 363 -4.81 -9.07 -14.74
N ALA A 364 -4.23 -8.54 -13.67
CA ALA A 364 -3.31 -9.27 -12.79
C ALA A 364 -4.01 -10.24 -11.83
N LYS A 365 -5.36 -10.28 -11.84
CA LYS A 365 -6.19 -11.02 -10.88
C LYS A 365 -5.92 -10.63 -9.41
N ASP A 366 -5.44 -9.40 -9.21
CA ASP A 366 -5.24 -8.80 -7.90
C ASP A 366 -6.51 -8.05 -7.49
N LYS A 367 -7.33 -8.73 -6.67
CA LYS A 367 -8.61 -8.20 -6.19
C LYS A 367 -8.45 -6.96 -5.31
N THR A 368 -7.37 -6.86 -4.54
CA THR A 368 -7.20 -5.73 -3.61
C THR A 368 -6.84 -4.48 -4.38
N THR A 369 -5.90 -4.55 -5.35
CA THR A 369 -5.58 -3.42 -6.23
C THR A 369 -6.82 -2.98 -7.02
N LEU A 370 -7.52 -3.94 -7.63
CA LEU A 370 -8.77 -3.68 -8.36
C LEU A 370 -9.78 -2.90 -7.49
N ARG A 371 -10.13 -3.45 -6.32
CA ARG A 371 -11.14 -2.89 -5.44
C ARG A 371 -10.72 -1.56 -4.84
N TYR A 372 -9.48 -1.44 -4.36
CA TYR A 372 -8.97 -0.22 -3.76
C TYR A 372 -9.09 0.97 -4.71
N HIS A 373 -8.53 0.83 -5.91
CA HIS A 373 -8.53 1.92 -6.88
C HIS A 373 -9.95 2.23 -7.39
N PHE A 374 -10.81 1.20 -7.49
CA PHE A 374 -12.16 1.40 -7.98
C PHE A 374 -13.06 2.09 -6.94
N ALA A 375 -12.91 1.75 -5.66
CA ALA A 375 -13.62 2.41 -4.58
C ALA A 375 -13.24 3.90 -4.48
N TRP A 376 -11.96 4.23 -4.62
CA TRP A 376 -11.51 5.62 -4.66
C TRP A 376 -12.03 6.38 -5.89
N PHE A 377 -12.08 5.71 -7.03
CA PHE A 377 -12.72 6.24 -8.23
C PHE A 377 -14.22 6.54 -8.03
N GLN A 378 -14.97 5.63 -7.39
CA GLN A 378 -16.38 5.86 -7.07
C GLN A 378 -16.54 7.06 -6.13
N ALA A 379 -15.75 7.11 -5.05
CA ALA A 379 -15.77 8.22 -4.09
C ALA A 379 -15.49 9.58 -4.77
N LEU A 380 -14.53 9.62 -5.70
CA LEU A 380 -14.20 10.82 -6.48
C LEU A 380 -15.30 11.18 -7.49
N SER A 381 -15.92 10.20 -8.14
CA SER A 381 -16.95 10.44 -9.15
C SER A 381 -18.26 10.93 -8.54
N MET A 382 -18.71 10.31 -7.45
CA MET A 382 -19.89 10.76 -6.70
C MET A 382 -19.72 12.19 -6.18
N ALA A 383 -18.50 12.52 -5.76
CA ALA A 383 -18.11 13.84 -5.30
C ALA A 383 -18.23 14.94 -6.36
N THR A 384 -17.97 14.62 -7.63
CA THR A 384 -18.06 15.56 -8.75
C THR A 384 -19.51 15.71 -9.21
N GLN A 385 -20.28 14.62 -9.23
CA GLN A 385 -21.70 14.64 -9.57
C GLN A 385 -22.55 15.40 -8.54
N GLY A 386 -22.27 15.21 -7.25
CA GLY A 386 -22.97 15.90 -6.15
C GLY A 386 -22.64 17.39 -5.99
N GLY A 387 -21.61 17.90 -6.69
CA GLY A 387 -21.25 19.32 -6.70
C GLY A 387 -21.98 20.17 -7.74
N SER A 388 -22.85 19.55 -8.54
CA SER A 388 -23.59 20.20 -9.64
C SER A 388 -25.08 20.41 -9.33
N ARG A 389 -25.47 20.50 -8.05
CA ARG A 389 -26.86 20.73 -7.62
C ARG A 389 -27.01 22.00 -6.80
#